data_AF-A0A2V8MKA5-F1
#
_entry.id   AF-A0A2V8MKA5-F1
#
_cell.length_a   1.000
_cell.length_b   1.000
_cell.length_c   1.000
_cell.angle_alpha   90.00
_cell.angle_beta   90.00
_cell.angle_gamma   90.00
#
_symmetry.space_group_name_H-M   'P 1'
#
loop_
_entity.id
_entity.type
_entity.pdbx_description
1 polymer ?
#
loop_
_entity_poly.entity_id
_entity_poly.type
_entity_poly.pdbx_seq_one_letter_code
_entity_poly.pdbx_strand_id
1 'polypeptide(L)'
;MDIRYPIGQFTWAGRNTAEQRAAAINDIAAAPQKMRSAVAGLTETQLDIPYRKGGWTVRQVVHHVPDSHMNSYIRFKLALTEDE
;
A
#
# COMPACT_ATOMS: atom_id res chain seq x y z
N MET A 1 11.02 18.48 3.82
CA MET A 1 10.21 17.25 3.87
C MET A 1 10.34 16.56 2.51
N ASP A 2 10.83 15.31 2.48
CA ASP A 2 10.92 14.57 1.21
C ASP A 2 9.53 14.04 0.84
N ILE A 3 8.92 14.63 -0.20
CA ILE A 3 7.56 14.29 -0.64
C ILE A 3 7.45 12.89 -1.26
N ARG A 4 8.56 12.19 -1.47
CA ARG A 4 8.56 10.75 -1.81
C ARG A 4 8.17 9.88 -0.61
N TYR A 5 8.42 10.36 0.60
CA TYR A 5 8.15 9.66 1.87
C TYR A 5 7.35 10.57 2.82
N PRO A 6 6.12 10.95 2.46
CA PRO A 6 5.34 11.94 3.20
C PRO A 6 5.00 11.53 4.64
N ILE A 7 5.07 10.22 4.96
CA ILE A 7 4.87 9.65 6.30
C ILE A 7 6.15 8.98 6.85
N GLY A 8 7.31 9.26 6.25
CA GLY A 8 8.57 8.58 6.56
C GLY A 8 8.72 7.22 5.87
N GLN A 9 9.80 6.52 6.19
CA GLN A 9 10.09 5.17 5.70
C GLN A 9 9.72 4.12 6.75
N PHE A 10 9.39 2.92 6.28
CA PHE A 10 9.22 1.77 7.17
C PHE A 10 10.51 1.51 7.95
N THR A 11 10.40 1.38 9.27
CA THR A 11 11.50 0.99 10.15
C THR A 11 11.12 -0.33 10.80
N TRP A 12 11.96 -1.35 10.62
CA TRP A 12 11.73 -2.64 11.27
C TRP A 12 11.99 -2.54 12.78
N ALA A 13 10.96 -2.78 13.58
CA ALA A 13 11.02 -2.69 15.04
C ALA A 13 11.16 -4.05 15.74
N GLY A 14 11.49 -5.12 14.99
CA GLY A 14 11.50 -6.48 15.50
C GLY A 14 10.13 -7.17 15.39
N ARG A 15 9.98 -8.31 16.07
CA ARG A 15 8.77 -9.15 15.98
C ARG A 15 7.55 -8.40 16.53
N ASN A 16 6.47 -8.39 15.76
CA ASN A 16 5.18 -7.84 16.18
C ASN A 16 4.57 -8.64 17.35
N THR A 17 3.98 -7.94 18.32
CA THR A 17 3.10 -8.57 19.32
C THR A 17 1.83 -9.11 18.67
N ALA A 18 1.03 -9.88 19.43
CA ALA A 18 -0.26 -10.37 18.93
C ALA A 18 -1.22 -9.23 18.59
N GLU A 19 -1.23 -8.18 19.41
CA GLU A 19 -2.06 -6.98 19.24
C GLU A 19 -1.61 -6.18 18.01
N GLN A 20 -0.31 -5.98 17.83
CA GLN A 20 0.25 -5.29 16.66
C GLN A 20 -0.07 -6.07 15.37
N ARG A 21 0.02 -7.40 15.41
CA ARG A 21 -0.36 -8.25 14.27
C ARG A 21 -1.86 -8.16 13.97
N ALA A 22 -2.72 -8.19 14.99
CA ALA A 22 -4.16 -8.02 14.81
C ALA A 22 -4.51 -6.64 14.22
N ALA A 23 -3.86 -5.59 14.70
CA ALA A 23 -4.01 -4.24 14.15
C ALA A 23 -3.60 -4.17 12.67
N ALA A 24 -2.44 -4.75 12.31
CA ALA A 24 -1.98 -4.78 10.93
C ALA A 24 -2.93 -5.56 10.01
N ILE A 25 -3.51 -6.67 10.47
CA ILE A 25 -4.53 -7.42 9.72
C ILE A 25 -5.76 -6.54 9.46
N ASN A 26 -6.24 -5.83 10.48
CA ASN A 26 -7.38 -4.91 10.34
C ASN A 26 -7.08 -3.76 9.37
N ASP A 27 -5.86 -3.20 9.43
CA ASP A 27 -5.44 -2.14 8.52
C ASP A 27 -5.37 -2.60 7.06
N ILE A 28 -4.82 -3.80 6.81
CA ILE A 28 -4.82 -4.41 5.48
C ILE A 28 -6.24 -4.67 4.99
N ALA A 29 -7.13 -5.18 5.84
CA ALA A 29 -8.53 -5.44 5.51
C ALA A 29 -9.30 -4.15 5.16
N ALA A 30 -8.99 -3.04 5.85
CA ALA A 30 -9.63 -1.74 5.60
C ALA A 30 -9.04 -0.99 4.39
N ALA A 31 -7.82 -1.31 3.96
CA ALA A 31 -7.10 -0.57 2.92
C ALA A 31 -7.87 -0.42 1.59
N PRO A 32 -8.54 -1.47 1.04
CA PRO A 32 -9.29 -1.32 -0.21
C PRO A 32 -10.42 -0.27 -0.12
N GLN A 33 -11.16 -0.24 0.99
CA GLN A 33 -12.22 0.75 1.18
C GLN A 33 -11.65 2.16 1.36
N LYS A 34 -10.59 2.31 2.17
CA LYS A 34 -9.91 3.61 2.36
C LYS A 34 -9.38 4.16 1.02
N MET A 35 -8.79 3.30 0.19
CA MET A 35 -8.31 3.68 -1.15
C MET A 35 -9.45 4.12 -2.07
N ARG A 36 -10.57 3.37 -2.13
CA ARG A 36 -11.75 3.76 -2.92
C ARG A 36 -12.31 5.10 -2.47
N SER A 37 -12.45 5.31 -1.16
CA SER A 37 -12.92 6.57 -0.59
C SER A 37 -11.98 7.74 -0.89
N ALA A 38 -10.66 7.53 -0.91
CA ALA A 38 -9.67 8.57 -1.18
C ALA A 38 -9.72 9.10 -2.62
N VAL A 39 -10.21 8.29 -3.57
CA VAL A 39 -10.34 8.68 -4.99
C VAL A 39 -11.78 8.91 -5.42
N ALA A 40 -12.74 8.76 -4.52
CA ALA A 40 -14.15 8.97 -4.81
C ALA A 40 -14.40 10.43 -5.21
N GLY A 41 -15.06 10.64 -6.35
CA GLY A 41 -15.40 11.97 -6.86
C GLY A 41 -14.26 12.70 -7.59
N LEU A 42 -13.08 12.08 -7.74
CA LEU A 42 -12.05 12.62 -8.63
C LEU A 42 -12.49 12.50 -10.09
N THR A 43 -12.22 13.53 -10.88
CA THR A 43 -12.40 13.50 -12.33
C THR A 43 -11.25 12.74 -13.00
N GLU A 44 -11.44 12.32 -14.26
CA GLU A 44 -10.37 11.69 -15.05
C GLU A 44 -9.10 12.54 -15.09
N THR A 45 -9.23 13.85 -15.30
CA THR A 45 -8.10 14.79 -15.29
C THR A 45 -7.38 14.79 -13.94
N GLN A 46 -8.11 14.71 -12.82
CA GLN A 46 -7.51 14.66 -11.48
C GLN A 46 -6.80 13.34 -11.21
N LEU A 47 -7.33 12.22 -11.72
CA LEU A 47 -6.68 10.91 -11.63
C LEU A 47 -5.34 10.88 -12.36
N ASP A 48 -5.18 11.70 -13.41
CA ASP A 48 -3.96 11.81 -14.21
C ASP A 48 -2.97 12.89 -13.71
N ILE A 49 -3.21 13.50 -12.55
CA ILE A 49 -2.25 14.42 -11.91
C ILE A 49 -1.17 13.62 -11.17
N PRO A 50 0.13 13.91 -11.40
CA PRO A 50 1.23 13.34 -10.62
C PRO A 50 1.14 13.72 -9.12
N TYR A 51 1.26 12.74 -8.21
CA TYR A 51 1.26 13.04 -6.76
C TYR A 51 2.46 13.90 -6.32
N ARG A 52 3.51 13.95 -7.14
CA ARG A 52 4.69 14.81 -7.02
C ARG A 52 5.30 15.10 -8.38
N LYS A 53 6.17 16.12 -8.47
CA LYS A 53 6.95 16.41 -9.70
C LYS A 53 7.73 15.17 -10.15
N GLY A 54 7.54 14.77 -11.41
CA GLY A 54 8.16 13.58 -12.01
C GLY A 54 7.78 12.25 -11.33
N GLY A 55 6.67 12.22 -10.59
CA GLY A 55 6.14 11.01 -9.96
C GLY A 55 5.02 10.38 -10.78
N TRP A 56 4.46 9.31 -10.23
CA TRP A 56 3.27 8.67 -10.78
C TRP A 56 2.02 9.51 -10.60
N THR A 57 1.07 9.32 -11.51
CA THR A 57 -0.30 9.84 -11.37
C THR A 57 -1.04 9.13 -10.25
N VAL A 58 -2.13 9.73 -9.75
CA VAL A 58 -3.02 9.07 -8.80
C VAL A 58 -3.50 7.72 -9.36
N ARG A 59 -3.91 7.67 -10.64
CA ARG A 59 -4.32 6.44 -11.34
C ARG A 59 -3.25 5.36 -11.28
N GLN A 60 -2.00 5.71 -11.57
CA GLN A 60 -0.87 4.76 -11.53
C GLN A 60 -0.63 4.21 -10.12
N VAL A 61 -0.70 5.06 -9.09
CA VAL A 61 -0.57 4.61 -7.69
C VAL A 61 -1.72 3.69 -7.31
N VAL A 62 -2.96 4.03 -7.67
CA VAL A 62 -4.16 3.21 -7.39
C VAL A 62 -4.07 1.83 -8.01
N HIS A 63 -3.50 1.69 -9.22
CA HIS A 63 -3.26 0.39 -9.83
C HIS A 63 -2.03 -0.32 -9.26
N HIS A 64 -0.97 0.41 -8.90
CA HIS A 64 0.22 -0.20 -8.34
C HIS A 64 -0.01 -0.89 -6.99
N VAL A 65 -0.82 -0.30 -6.10
CA VAL A 65 -1.07 -0.87 -4.77
C VAL A 65 -1.61 -2.31 -4.83
N PRO A 66 -2.70 -2.63 -5.56
CA PRO A 66 -3.16 -4.01 -5.70
C PRO A 66 -2.15 -4.92 -6.41
N ASP A 67 -1.41 -4.45 -7.42
CA ASP A 67 -0.37 -5.25 -8.08
C ASP A 67 0.76 -5.63 -7.10
N SER A 68 1.19 -4.65 -6.29
CA SER A 68 2.18 -4.84 -5.22
C SER A 68 1.67 -5.79 -4.14
N HIS A 69 0.40 -5.65 -3.74
CA HIS A 69 -0.23 -6.52 -2.74
C HIS A 69 -0.40 -7.96 -3.25
N MET A 70 -0.72 -8.15 -4.53
CA MET A 70 -0.78 -9.47 -5.15
C MET A 70 0.59 -10.15 -5.13
N ASN A 71 1.66 -9.43 -5.47
CA ASN A 71 3.02 -9.93 -5.34
C ASN A 71 3.35 -10.32 -3.90
N SER A 72 3.00 -9.47 -2.92
CA SER A 72 3.20 -9.77 -1.50
C SER A 72 2.45 -11.04 -1.07
N TYR A 73 1.17 -11.15 -1.41
CA TYR A 73 0.35 -12.33 -1.09
C TYR A 73 0.96 -13.64 -1.61
N ILE A 74 1.46 -13.63 -2.85
CA ILE A 74 2.16 -14.78 -3.43
C ILE A 74 3.44 -15.09 -2.66
N ARG A 75 4.26 -14.09 -2.32
CA ARG A 75 5.48 -14.27 -1.51
C ARG A 75 5.18 -14.85 -0.13
N PHE A 76 4.10 -14.42 0.51
CA PHE A 76 3.68 -14.98 1.80
C PHE A 76 3.27 -16.45 1.67
N LYS A 77 2.56 -16.83 0.60
CA LYS A 77 2.26 -18.24 0.35
C LYS A 77 3.54 -19.05 0.14
N LEU A 78 4.43 -18.55 -0.70
CA LEU A 78 5.71 -19.20 -0.97
C LEU A 78 6.51 -19.39 0.33
N ALA A 79 6.69 -18.35 1.13
CA ALA A 79 7.42 -18.41 2.40
C ALA A 79 6.83 -19.38 3.44
N LEU A 80 5.56 -19.76 3.30
CA LEU A 80 4.91 -20.74 4.18
C LEU A 80 5.03 -22.18 3.67
N THR A 81 5.46 -22.38 2.41
CA THR A 81 5.41 -23.67 1.73
C THR A 81 6.69 -24.04 1.00
N GLU A 82 7.64 -23.12 0.86
CA GLU A 82 8.94 -23.39 0.26
C GLU A 82 9.80 -24.21 1.21
N ASP A 83 10.43 -25.25 0.66
CA ASP A 83 11.49 -25.99 1.35
C ASP A 83 12.78 -25.16 1.28
N GLU A 84 13.63 -25.24 2.32
CA GLU A 84 14.97 -24.63 2.31
C GLU A 84 15.89 -25.26 1.25
#